data_AF-A0A643KD50-F1
#
_entry.id   AF-A0A643KD50-F1
#
_cell.length_a   1.000
_cell.length_b   1.000
_cell.length_c   1.000
_cell.angle_alpha   90.00
_cell.angle_beta   90.00
_cell.angle_gamma   90.00
#
_symmetry.space_group_name_H-M   'P 1'
#
loop_
_entity.id
_entity.type
_entity.pdbx_description
1 polymer ?
#
loop_
_entity_poly.entity_id
_entity_poly.type
_entity_poly.pdbx_seq_one_letter_code
_entity_poly.pdbx_strand_id
1 'polypeptide(L)'
;MRQPTRLIRDSAERHKLKVSLPGGRYQLSLDDRAVIVLTDELGLSVRDEVPTPFVPFFIAMGDAWFPRQRDVDSVIRDLPSEGSLTAADRDVLVSYVTDSLIAERREKWVLAAIENSPIADQIDSTDLRINKLPEPPKALRTSKKNIVEDSVEHTERQRPTKRDEVAEVEPRTESDTTDQQKPESSAAPKEEAREALQEIPGIGPHRAKQLAEGGVHSLAALADARPVDLAGIDGITEDIATVAVEGAREVLGHTVPASDRLTNQTGVSDDVFSPALSSLAASGVPASEATPTLRVLYGPTVADIDAVSGQQAYFLWEAGYQTPHDVLEASPSELTDVYQVGSTTAAEIQESARSLLERRRD
;
A
#
# COMPACT_ATOMS: atom_id res chain seq x y z
N MET A 1 6.74 -0.83 -36.72
CA MET A 1 6.05 0.41 -36.27
C MET A 1 5.71 0.24 -34.81
N ARG A 2 6.11 1.18 -33.94
CA ARG A 2 5.71 1.17 -32.51
C ARG A 2 4.20 1.46 -32.43
N GLN A 3 3.46 0.70 -31.63
CA GLN A 3 2.04 1.00 -31.39
C GLN A 3 1.95 2.07 -30.30
N PRO A 4 0.98 3.00 -30.40
CA PRO A 4 0.81 4.06 -29.41
C PRO A 4 0.50 3.48 -28.03
N THR A 5 0.96 4.20 -27.00
CA THR A 5 0.61 3.89 -25.62
C THR A 5 -0.86 4.17 -25.40
N ARG A 6 -1.59 3.27 -24.76
CA ARG A 6 -3.01 3.45 -24.47
C ARG A 6 -3.34 3.23 -23.01
N LEU A 7 -4.27 4.03 -22.50
CA LEU A 7 -4.92 3.77 -21.23
C LEU A 7 -5.87 2.58 -21.41
N ILE A 8 -5.77 1.57 -20.54
CA ILE A 8 -6.65 0.40 -20.56
C ILE A 8 -7.16 0.12 -19.14
N ARG A 9 -8.17 -0.73 -19.02
CA ARG A 9 -8.54 -1.38 -17.74
C ARG A 9 -8.31 -2.87 -17.84
N ASP A 10 -7.84 -3.46 -16.74
CA ASP A 10 -7.78 -4.92 -16.61
C ASP A 10 -9.14 -5.50 -16.18
N SER A 11 -9.20 -6.83 -16.08
CA SER A 11 -10.37 -7.58 -15.62
C SER A 11 -10.77 -7.31 -14.17
N ALA A 12 -9.91 -6.65 -13.40
CA ALA A 12 -10.18 -6.23 -12.03
C ALA A 12 -10.50 -4.72 -11.97
N GLU A 13 -10.87 -4.12 -13.10
CA GLU A 13 -11.20 -2.69 -13.25
C GLU A 13 -10.05 -1.72 -12.89
N ARG A 14 -8.81 -2.20 -12.80
CA ARG A 14 -7.66 -1.34 -12.52
C ARG A 14 -7.14 -0.69 -13.80
N HIS A 15 -6.82 0.59 -13.73
CA HIS A 15 -6.23 1.32 -14.84
C HIS A 15 -4.78 0.87 -15.07
N LYS A 16 -4.41 0.72 -16.34
CA LYS A 16 -3.07 0.32 -16.78
C LYS A 16 -2.67 1.08 -18.04
N LEU A 17 -1.36 1.17 -18.27
CA LEU A 17 -0.82 1.63 -19.54
C LEU A 17 -0.39 0.44 -20.39
N LYS A 18 -0.87 0.36 -21.62
CA LYS A 18 -0.39 -0.61 -22.61
C LYS A 18 0.66 0.04 -23.50
N VAL A 19 1.93 -0.19 -23.18
CA VAL A 19 3.08 0.42 -23.90
C VAL A 19 3.71 -0.55 -24.89
N SER A 20 4.41 -0.01 -25.89
CA SER A 20 5.25 -0.78 -26.81
C SER A 20 6.72 -0.43 -26.59
N LEU A 21 7.51 -1.40 -26.13
CA LEU A 21 8.94 -1.25 -25.85
C LEU A 21 9.76 -2.18 -26.76
N PRO A 22 11.08 -1.96 -26.88
CA PRO A 22 11.97 -2.99 -27.41
C PRO A 22 11.72 -4.32 -26.69
N GLY A 23 11.43 -5.39 -27.43
CA GLY A 23 11.13 -6.71 -26.86
C GLY A 23 9.65 -7.06 -26.73
N GLY A 24 8.71 -6.12 -26.87
CA GLY A 24 7.28 -6.48 -26.93
C GLY A 24 6.29 -5.41 -26.47
N ARG A 25 5.09 -5.88 -26.14
CA ARG A 25 4.02 -5.06 -25.55
C ARG A 25 3.91 -5.38 -24.07
N TYR A 26 3.89 -4.33 -23.26
CA TYR A 26 3.87 -4.43 -21.81
C TYR A 26 2.64 -3.73 -21.26
N GLN A 27 2.23 -4.15 -20.06
CA GLN A 27 1.20 -3.48 -19.29
C GLN A 27 1.83 -2.96 -17.99
N LEU A 28 1.72 -1.67 -17.75
CA LEU A 28 2.11 -1.06 -16.48
C LEU A 28 0.87 -0.87 -15.64
N SER A 29 0.93 -1.27 -14.38
CA SER A 29 -0.07 -0.86 -13.40
C SER A 29 0.13 0.62 -13.09
N LEU A 30 -0.98 1.33 -12.90
CA LEU A 30 -0.99 2.73 -12.49
C LEU A 30 -1.39 2.86 -11.03
N ASP A 31 -0.74 3.78 -10.34
CA ASP A 31 -1.18 4.30 -9.04
C ASP A 31 -2.24 5.39 -9.23
N ASP A 32 -2.99 5.70 -8.18
CA ASP A 32 -4.12 6.62 -8.21
C ASP A 32 -3.72 8.00 -8.72
N ARG A 33 -2.52 8.49 -8.34
CA ARG A 33 -2.01 9.78 -8.82
C ARG A 33 -1.86 9.83 -10.34
N ALA A 34 -1.30 8.79 -10.97
CA ALA A 34 -1.19 8.74 -12.42
C ALA A 34 -2.56 8.58 -13.10
N VAL A 35 -3.51 7.88 -12.45
CA VAL A 35 -4.88 7.77 -12.95
C VAL A 35 -5.57 9.13 -12.96
N ILE A 36 -5.46 9.92 -11.88
CA ILE A 36 -6.04 11.26 -11.76
C ILE A 36 -5.52 12.17 -12.88
N VAL A 37 -4.19 12.22 -13.08
CA VAL A 37 -3.60 13.04 -14.16
C VAL A 37 -4.15 12.64 -15.54
N LEU A 38 -4.22 11.34 -15.83
CA LEU A 38 -4.69 10.88 -17.13
C LEU A 38 -6.18 11.12 -17.35
N THR A 39 -7.01 10.88 -16.33
CA THR A 39 -8.47 10.87 -16.48
C THR A 39 -9.10 12.22 -16.17
N ASP A 40 -8.69 12.88 -15.09
CA ASP A 40 -9.31 14.11 -14.61
C ASP A 40 -8.65 15.35 -15.23
N GLU A 41 -7.31 15.35 -15.36
CA GLU A 41 -6.57 16.53 -15.86
C GLU A 41 -6.44 16.53 -17.39
N LEU A 42 -6.08 15.39 -17.98
CA LEU A 42 -6.00 15.24 -19.45
C LEU A 42 -7.34 14.84 -20.10
N GLY A 43 -8.35 14.43 -19.32
CA GLY A 43 -9.65 14.04 -19.85
C GLY A 43 -9.65 12.74 -20.65
N LEU A 44 -8.65 11.86 -20.47
CA LEU A 44 -8.51 10.63 -21.24
C LEU A 44 -9.47 9.54 -20.74
N SER A 45 -10.11 8.87 -21.68
CA SER A 45 -10.94 7.69 -21.45
C SER A 45 -10.18 6.39 -21.72
N VAL A 46 -10.74 5.28 -21.27
CA VAL A 46 -10.20 3.95 -21.56
C VAL A 46 -10.13 3.74 -23.08
N ARG A 47 -8.96 3.31 -23.57
CA ARG A 47 -8.54 3.12 -24.97
C ARG A 47 -7.98 4.35 -25.66
N ASP A 48 -8.03 5.52 -25.03
CA ASP A 48 -7.40 6.71 -25.58
C ASP A 48 -5.88 6.57 -25.58
N GLU A 49 -5.27 7.32 -26.49
CA GLU A 49 -3.82 7.40 -26.64
C GLU A 49 -3.26 8.32 -25.55
N VAL A 50 -2.30 7.81 -24.79
CA VAL A 50 -1.63 8.57 -23.75
C VAL A 50 -0.44 9.30 -24.38
N PRO A 51 -0.29 10.62 -24.16
CA PRO A 51 0.84 11.36 -24.70
C PRO A 51 2.15 10.74 -24.22
N THR A 52 2.97 10.33 -25.20
CA THR A 52 4.20 9.57 -24.97
C THR A 52 5.11 10.13 -23.86
N PRO A 53 5.32 11.46 -23.75
CA PRO A 53 6.19 12.01 -22.71
C PRO A 53 5.73 11.77 -21.27
N PHE A 54 4.48 11.41 -20.98
CA PHE A 54 4.03 11.14 -19.60
C PHE A 54 4.57 9.82 -19.04
N VAL A 55 4.79 8.82 -19.90
CA VAL A 55 5.11 7.45 -19.46
C VAL A 55 6.43 7.38 -18.68
N PRO A 56 7.55 7.99 -19.14
CA PRO A 56 8.78 8.03 -18.36
C PRO A 56 8.62 8.68 -16.98
N PHE A 57 7.81 9.74 -16.86
CA PHE A 57 7.59 10.41 -15.58
C PHE A 57 6.82 9.54 -14.60
N PHE A 58 5.74 8.89 -15.02
CA PHE A 58 5.02 7.98 -14.12
C PHE A 58 5.94 6.86 -13.60
N ILE A 59 6.82 6.32 -14.45
CA ILE A 59 7.77 5.28 -14.02
C ILE A 59 8.87 5.85 -13.11
N ALA A 60 9.42 7.01 -13.47
CA ALA A 60 10.45 7.69 -12.69
C ALA A 60 9.96 8.07 -11.29
N MET A 61 8.70 8.49 -11.19
CA MET A 61 8.02 8.86 -9.93
C MET A 61 7.59 7.63 -9.11
N GLY A 62 7.38 6.49 -9.78
CA GLY A 62 6.91 5.25 -9.16
C GLY A 62 5.40 5.02 -9.25
N ASP A 63 4.68 5.88 -9.99
CA ASP A 63 3.23 5.82 -10.17
C ASP A 63 2.82 4.92 -11.34
N ALA A 64 3.79 4.46 -12.12
CA ALA A 64 3.60 3.37 -13.05
C ALA A 64 4.72 2.34 -12.84
N TRP A 65 4.35 1.07 -12.71
CA TRP A 65 5.34 0.02 -12.55
C TRP A 65 5.04 -1.18 -13.44
N PHE A 66 6.12 -1.81 -13.89
CA PHE A 66 6.02 -3.14 -14.46
C PHE A 66 5.87 -4.13 -13.31
N PRO A 67 4.89 -5.03 -13.37
CA PRO A 67 4.78 -6.08 -12.36
C PRO A 67 6.03 -6.97 -12.26
N ARG A 68 6.94 -6.96 -13.26
CA ARG A 68 8.01 -7.96 -13.42
C ARG A 68 9.40 -7.41 -13.80
N GLN A 69 9.62 -6.10 -13.84
CA GLN A 69 10.87 -5.54 -14.41
C GLN A 69 11.68 -4.75 -13.37
N ARG A 70 12.86 -5.29 -13.04
CA ARG A 70 13.78 -4.72 -12.03
C ARG A 70 14.61 -3.54 -12.54
N ASP A 71 14.82 -3.46 -13.86
CA ASP A 71 15.72 -2.47 -14.46
C ASP A 71 14.94 -1.24 -14.95
N VAL A 72 14.53 -0.41 -13.98
CA VAL A 72 13.86 0.87 -14.23
C VAL A 72 14.74 1.78 -15.10
N ASP A 73 16.06 1.73 -14.93
CA ASP A 73 17.02 2.54 -15.70
C ASP A 73 16.98 2.21 -17.20
N SER A 74 17.00 0.93 -17.54
CA SER A 74 16.92 0.46 -18.93
C SER A 74 15.58 0.84 -19.55
N VAL A 75 14.48 0.68 -18.81
CA VAL A 75 13.15 1.01 -19.34
C VAL A 75 12.98 2.51 -19.57
N ILE A 76 13.39 3.37 -18.63
CA ILE A 76 13.32 4.82 -18.81
C ILE A 76 14.16 5.25 -20.03
N ARG A 77 15.32 4.63 -20.24
CA ARG A 77 16.19 4.92 -21.39
C ARG A 77 15.59 4.48 -22.73
N ASP A 78 14.89 3.34 -22.76
CA ASP A 78 14.30 2.78 -23.98
C ASP A 78 12.94 3.40 -24.33
N LEU A 79 12.30 4.04 -23.37
CA LEU A 79 11.04 4.74 -23.57
C LEU A 79 11.25 5.93 -24.50
N PRO A 80 10.38 6.10 -25.51
CA PRO A 80 10.39 7.31 -26.30
C PRO A 80 10.02 8.47 -25.37
N SER A 81 10.92 9.44 -25.25
CA SER A 81 10.62 10.75 -24.68
C SER A 81 10.30 11.78 -25.77
N GLU A 82 10.54 11.40 -27.04
CA GLU A 82 10.14 12.16 -28.22
C GLU A 82 8.62 12.14 -28.40
N GLY A 83 8.05 13.32 -28.60
CA GLY A 83 6.63 13.53 -28.84
C GLY A 83 6.28 15.00 -28.71
N SER A 84 5.32 15.48 -29.49
CA SER A 84 4.77 16.82 -29.29
C SER A 84 3.67 16.76 -28.24
N LEU A 85 3.82 17.51 -27.16
CA LEU A 85 2.72 17.85 -26.25
C LEU A 85 2.00 19.08 -26.79
N THR A 86 0.68 19.13 -26.62
CA THR A 86 -0.03 20.42 -26.73
C THR A 86 0.42 21.34 -25.58
N ALA A 87 0.14 22.63 -25.68
CA ALA A 87 0.46 23.56 -24.58
C ALA A 87 -0.24 23.13 -23.27
N ALA A 88 -1.50 22.70 -23.35
CA ALA A 88 -2.26 22.24 -22.19
C ALA A 88 -1.65 20.97 -21.57
N ASP A 89 -1.35 19.94 -22.38
CA ASP A 89 -0.75 18.70 -21.86
C ASP A 89 0.63 18.96 -21.24
N ARG A 90 1.35 19.96 -21.78
CA ARG A 90 2.64 20.37 -21.26
C ARG A 90 2.50 20.99 -19.86
N ASP A 91 1.56 21.91 -19.69
CA ASP A 91 1.30 22.56 -18.40
C ASP A 91 0.88 21.53 -17.34
N VAL A 92 0.04 20.55 -17.71
CA VAL A 92 -0.34 19.42 -16.85
C VAL A 92 0.89 18.61 -16.43
N LEU A 93 1.77 18.26 -17.39
CA LEU A 93 2.97 17.50 -17.08
C LEU A 93 3.93 18.28 -16.16
N VAL A 94 4.08 19.59 -16.37
CA VAL A 94 4.91 20.44 -15.51
C VAL A 94 4.36 20.46 -14.09
N SER A 95 3.07 20.75 -13.91
CA SER A 95 2.41 20.76 -12.60
C SER A 95 2.53 19.41 -11.90
N TYR A 96 2.26 18.31 -12.62
CA TYR A 96 2.42 16.96 -12.07
C TYR A 96 3.83 16.70 -11.52
N VAL A 97 4.89 17.15 -12.21
CA VAL A 97 6.28 16.95 -11.78
C VAL A 97 6.68 17.88 -10.63
N THR A 98 6.30 19.16 -10.66
CA THR A 98 6.72 20.15 -9.64
C THR A 98 5.91 20.08 -8.36
N ASP A 99 4.62 19.75 -8.44
CA ASP A 99 3.73 19.77 -7.29
C ASP A 99 3.79 18.47 -6.48
N SER A 100 4.22 17.39 -7.13
CA SER A 100 4.38 16.07 -6.54
C SER A 100 5.53 15.97 -5.57
N LEU A 101 5.31 15.26 -4.46
CA LEU A 101 6.36 14.89 -3.52
C LEU A 101 7.16 13.70 -4.06
N ILE A 102 8.46 13.91 -4.32
CA ILE A 102 9.35 12.92 -4.95
C ILE A 102 10.19 12.24 -3.87
N ALA A 103 10.15 10.92 -3.76
CA ALA A 103 11.06 10.21 -2.86
C ALA A 103 12.52 10.43 -3.28
N GLU A 104 13.41 10.74 -2.34
CA GLU A 104 14.84 11.01 -2.60
C GLU A 104 15.52 9.95 -3.49
N ARG A 105 15.22 8.66 -3.26
CA ARG A 105 15.76 7.56 -4.09
C ARG A 105 15.35 7.61 -5.57
N ARG A 106 14.32 8.39 -5.91
CA ARG A 106 13.77 8.54 -7.27
C ARG A 106 14.23 9.82 -7.98
N GLU A 107 14.83 10.77 -7.25
CA GLU A 107 15.28 12.06 -7.76
C GLU A 107 16.10 11.93 -9.05
N LYS A 108 17.08 11.03 -9.05
CA LYS A 108 17.94 10.76 -10.22
C LYS A 108 17.14 10.38 -11.47
N TRP A 109 16.11 9.55 -11.33
CA TRP A 109 15.29 9.11 -12.47
C TRP A 109 14.38 10.21 -12.99
N VAL A 110 13.84 11.03 -12.09
CA VAL A 110 13.00 12.17 -12.47
C VAL A 110 13.82 13.20 -13.22
N LEU A 111 15.02 13.55 -12.72
CA LEU A 111 15.93 14.46 -13.42
C LEU A 111 16.32 13.94 -14.81
N ALA A 112 16.60 12.64 -14.93
CA ALA A 112 16.88 12.02 -16.23
C ALA A 112 15.66 12.06 -17.17
N ALA A 113 14.44 11.89 -16.65
CA ALA A 113 13.22 12.04 -17.44
C ALA A 113 13.03 13.49 -17.91
N ILE A 114 13.27 14.48 -17.04
CA ILE A 114 13.21 15.92 -17.37
C ILE A 114 14.18 16.24 -18.50
N GLU A 115 15.46 15.88 -18.37
CA GLU A 115 16.52 16.19 -19.34
C GLU A 115 16.19 15.70 -20.75
N ASN A 116 15.50 14.55 -20.86
CA ASN A 116 15.15 13.94 -22.14
C ASN A 116 13.76 14.34 -22.66
N SER A 117 13.05 15.27 -22.02
CA SER A 117 11.64 15.57 -22.29
C SER A 117 11.40 16.95 -22.94
N PRO A 118 10.19 17.18 -23.52
CA PRO A 118 9.79 18.49 -24.04
C PRO A 118 9.56 19.60 -23.00
N ILE A 119 9.70 19.30 -21.70
CA ILE A 119 9.55 20.25 -20.59
C ILE A 119 10.88 20.63 -19.94
N ALA A 120 12.01 20.16 -20.50
CA ALA A 120 13.35 20.37 -19.95
C ALA A 120 13.72 21.86 -19.75
N ASP A 121 13.14 22.76 -20.55
CA ASP A 121 13.35 24.21 -20.47
C ASP A 121 12.44 24.93 -19.46
N GLN A 122 11.48 24.23 -18.86
CA GLN A 122 10.45 24.81 -17.98
C GLN A 122 10.60 24.43 -16.51
N ILE A 123 11.43 23.45 -16.19
CA ILE A 123 11.60 22.94 -14.83
C ILE A 123 13.07 23.05 -14.44
N ASP A 124 13.36 23.82 -13.39
CA ASP A 124 14.67 23.77 -12.74
C ASP A 124 14.68 22.62 -11.73
N SER A 125 15.85 21.99 -11.54
CA SER A 125 16.04 20.97 -10.51
C SER A 125 15.63 21.43 -9.10
N THR A 126 15.68 22.74 -8.83
CA THR A 126 15.30 23.36 -7.56
C THR A 126 13.79 23.49 -7.37
N ASP A 127 13.00 23.37 -8.44
CA ASP A 127 11.54 23.37 -8.39
C ASP A 127 10.98 22.03 -7.89
N LEU A 128 11.82 20.98 -7.84
CA LEU A 128 11.42 19.64 -7.42
C LEU A 128 11.26 19.53 -5.90
N ARG A 129 10.11 19.01 -5.46
CA ARG A 129 9.82 18.76 -4.05
C ARG A 129 10.36 17.40 -3.60
N ILE A 130 11.65 17.34 -3.29
CA ILE A 130 12.30 16.10 -2.83
C ILE A 130 12.01 15.82 -1.35
N ASN A 131 11.37 14.69 -1.08
CA ASN A 131 11.19 14.13 0.26
C ASN A 131 12.46 13.39 0.69
N LYS A 132 13.30 14.08 1.46
CA LYS A 132 14.51 13.50 2.06
C LYS A 132 14.11 12.55 3.17
N LEU A 133 14.58 11.30 3.07
CA LEU A 133 14.40 10.36 4.16
C LEU A 133 15.20 10.85 5.37
N PRO A 134 14.65 10.75 6.60
CA PRO A 134 15.43 11.08 7.79
C PRO A 134 16.68 10.20 7.82
N GLU A 135 17.84 10.80 8.07
CA GLU A 135 19.05 10.00 8.22
C GLU A 135 18.84 8.97 9.34
N PRO A 136 19.12 7.68 9.10
CA PRO A 136 19.00 6.69 10.16
C PRO A 136 19.88 7.12 11.34
N PRO A 137 19.40 6.94 12.59
CA PRO A 137 20.15 7.32 13.79
C PRO A 137 21.60 6.83 13.70
N LYS A 138 22.57 7.68 14.09
CA LYS A 138 23.99 7.33 14.04
C LYS A 138 24.32 6.00 14.75
N ALA A 139 23.51 5.61 15.74
CA ALA A 139 23.61 4.35 16.45
C ALA A 139 23.41 3.09 15.57
N LEU A 140 22.66 3.19 14.47
CA LEU A 140 22.43 2.08 13.52
C LEU A 140 23.52 1.99 12.45
N ARG A 141 24.42 3.00 12.35
CA ARG A 141 25.61 2.93 11.49
C ARG A 141 26.67 2.10 12.22
N THR A 142 26.39 0.83 12.51
CA THR A 142 27.43 -0.08 13.02
C THR A 142 28.51 -0.16 11.95
N SER A 143 29.68 0.35 12.33
CA SER A 143 30.88 0.40 11.52
C SER A 143 31.23 -0.99 11.01
N LYS A 144 30.93 -1.26 9.74
CA LYS A 144 31.34 -2.43 8.94
C LYS A 144 32.86 -2.65 8.86
N LYS A 145 33.66 -2.02 9.73
CA LYS A 145 35.12 -1.97 9.62
C LYS A 145 35.89 -2.95 10.50
N ASN A 146 35.27 -3.65 11.46
CA ASN A 146 35.98 -4.61 12.33
C ASN A 146 35.12 -5.84 12.66
N ILE A 147 34.86 -6.70 11.67
CA ILE A 147 34.53 -8.11 11.95
C ILE A 147 35.51 -8.95 11.15
N VAL A 148 36.77 -8.93 11.61
CA VAL A 148 37.74 -9.99 11.39
C VAL A 148 38.25 -10.34 12.78
N GLU A 149 37.99 -11.58 13.17
CA GLU A 149 38.68 -12.34 14.22
C GLU A 149 38.73 -11.70 15.62
N ASP A 150 37.84 -12.10 16.53
CA ASP A 150 38.26 -12.81 17.75
C ASP A 150 37.08 -13.28 18.63
N SER A 151 37.29 -14.40 19.33
CA SER A 151 36.60 -14.83 20.57
C SER A 151 35.12 -15.24 20.45
N VAL A 152 34.71 -16.51 20.57
CA VAL A 152 34.96 -17.56 21.58
C VAL A 152 34.64 -17.13 23.02
N GLU A 153 33.76 -17.95 23.62
CA GLU A 153 33.50 -18.17 25.05
C GLU A 153 32.41 -17.38 25.80
N HIS A 154 31.50 -18.20 26.37
CA HIS A 154 30.76 -18.04 27.62
C HIS A 154 29.69 -16.95 27.67
N THR A 155 28.43 -17.34 27.93
CA THR A 155 27.77 -17.01 29.19
C THR A 155 26.51 -17.86 29.41
N GLU A 156 26.48 -18.45 30.59
CA GLU A 156 25.42 -19.25 31.18
C GLU A 156 24.10 -18.51 31.37
N ARG A 157 23.04 -19.29 31.20
CA ARG A 157 21.73 -19.25 31.88
C ARG A 157 21.68 -18.39 33.15
N GLN A 158 20.80 -17.39 33.16
CA GLN A 158 20.02 -17.04 34.36
C GLN A 158 18.57 -16.66 33.99
N ARG A 159 17.63 -17.49 34.44
CA ARG A 159 16.20 -17.16 34.56
C ARG A 159 15.98 -16.40 35.86
N PRO A 160 15.15 -15.35 35.89
CA PRO A 160 14.46 -14.95 37.11
C PRO A 160 12.97 -15.33 37.06
N THR A 161 12.58 -16.09 38.08
CA THR A 161 11.21 -16.35 38.56
C THR A 161 10.78 -15.27 39.57
N LYS A 162 9.52 -14.81 39.50
CA LYS A 162 8.61 -14.27 40.57
C LYS A 162 7.59 -13.34 39.89
N ARG A 163 6.27 -13.53 39.88
CA ARG A 163 5.25 -13.86 40.91
C ARG A 163 5.22 -12.85 42.06
N ASP A 164 4.17 -12.01 42.09
CA ASP A 164 3.34 -11.63 43.26
C ASP A 164 2.22 -10.64 42.81
N GLU A 165 0.95 -10.96 43.11
CA GLU A 165 0.02 -10.23 44.02
C GLU A 165 -0.77 -9.10 43.31
N VAL A 166 -2.01 -9.35 42.86
CA VAL A 166 -3.30 -9.25 43.60
C VAL A 166 -3.52 -7.88 44.24
N ALA A 167 -4.36 -7.06 43.62
CA ALA A 167 -5.01 -5.91 44.24
C ALA A 167 -6.51 -5.91 43.89
N GLU A 168 -7.29 -6.14 44.94
CA GLU A 168 -8.73 -6.13 45.08
C GLU A 168 -9.26 -4.68 44.97
N VAL A 169 -10.27 -4.45 44.12
CA VAL A 169 -10.94 -3.14 43.98
C VAL A 169 -12.42 -3.32 44.33
N GLU A 170 -12.80 -2.75 45.47
CA GLU A 170 -14.17 -2.65 45.96
C GLU A 170 -15.04 -1.68 45.14
N PRO A 171 -16.39 -1.86 45.17
CA PRO A 171 -17.34 -1.13 44.34
C PRO A 171 -17.74 0.23 44.93
N ARG A 172 -17.89 1.24 44.08
CA ARG A 172 -18.48 2.54 44.45
C ARG A 172 -19.86 2.74 43.81
N THR A 173 -20.85 2.58 44.67
CA THR A 173 -21.95 3.50 44.98
C THR A 173 -22.69 4.23 43.86
N GLU A 174 -23.97 3.88 43.78
CA GLU A 174 -25.14 4.59 43.27
C GLU A 174 -25.16 6.10 43.61
N SER A 175 -25.59 6.93 42.66
CA SER A 175 -26.27 8.20 42.94
C SER A 175 -27.19 8.63 41.79
N ASP A 176 -28.47 8.36 42.00
CA ASP A 176 -29.62 9.26 41.90
C ASP A 176 -29.71 10.30 40.76
N THR A 177 -30.55 9.94 39.79
CA THR A 177 -31.72 10.68 39.28
C THR A 177 -31.76 12.21 39.39
N THR A 178 -31.76 12.90 38.25
CA THR A 178 -32.50 14.16 38.07
C THR A 178 -33.12 14.22 36.68
N ASP A 179 -34.43 14.11 36.69
CA ASP A 179 -35.38 14.17 35.58
C ASP A 179 -35.53 15.62 35.10
N GLN A 180 -35.14 15.89 33.86
CA GLN A 180 -35.50 17.11 33.12
C GLN A 180 -36.05 16.73 31.75
N GLN A 181 -37.37 16.58 31.69
CA GLN A 181 -38.15 16.50 30.46
C GLN A 181 -37.94 17.74 29.58
N LYS A 182 -37.36 17.53 28.39
CA LYS A 182 -37.26 18.52 27.30
C LYS A 182 -37.04 17.80 25.96
N PRO A 183 -37.54 18.37 24.86
CA PRO A 183 -38.53 17.75 23.99
C PRO A 183 -38.04 16.50 23.22
N GLU A 184 -38.72 15.38 23.41
CA GLU A 184 -38.58 14.18 22.58
C GLU A 184 -39.22 14.41 21.22
N SER A 185 -38.41 14.59 20.16
CA SER A 185 -38.70 14.15 18.78
C SER A 185 -37.66 14.75 17.82
N SER A 186 -36.51 14.07 17.66
CA SER A 186 -35.61 14.11 16.48
C SER A 186 -34.18 13.59 16.76
N ALA A 187 -33.82 13.26 18.01
CA ALA A 187 -32.45 12.87 18.37
C ALA A 187 -32.10 11.37 18.15
N ALA A 188 -33.09 10.48 18.12
CA ALA A 188 -32.86 9.03 18.04
C ALA A 188 -32.03 8.56 16.81
N PRO A 189 -32.25 9.08 15.58
CA PRO A 189 -31.52 8.58 14.40
C PRO A 189 -30.01 8.87 14.42
N LYS A 190 -29.58 9.88 15.20
CA LYS A 190 -28.17 10.30 15.23
C LYS A 190 -27.32 9.43 16.15
N GLU A 191 -27.90 8.87 17.20
CA GLU A 191 -27.12 8.04 18.14
C GLU A 191 -26.89 6.65 17.58
N GLU A 192 -27.90 6.02 16.97
CA GLU A 192 -27.76 4.73 16.27
C GLU A 192 -26.70 4.78 15.17
N ALA A 193 -26.66 5.87 14.40
CA ALA A 193 -25.62 6.09 13.39
C ALA A 193 -24.22 6.16 14.00
N ARG A 194 -24.06 6.81 15.15
CA ARG A 194 -22.76 6.94 15.83
C ARG A 194 -22.30 5.62 16.42
N GLU A 195 -23.21 4.79 16.92
CA GLU A 195 -22.89 3.44 17.40
C GLU A 195 -22.43 2.55 16.24
N ALA A 196 -23.16 2.54 15.12
CA ALA A 196 -22.78 1.76 13.94
C ALA A 196 -21.40 2.17 13.37
N LEU A 197 -21.07 3.47 13.36
CA LEU A 197 -19.77 3.95 12.89
C LEU A 197 -18.59 3.48 13.77
N GLN A 198 -18.83 3.13 15.04
CA GLN A 198 -17.79 2.64 15.95
C GLN A 198 -17.42 1.17 15.72
N GLU A 199 -18.20 0.44 14.91
CA GLU A 199 -17.86 -0.91 14.48
C GLU A 199 -16.66 -0.93 13.54
N ILE A 200 -16.33 0.21 12.93
CA ILE A 200 -15.19 0.35 12.02
C ILE A 200 -13.87 0.37 12.82
N PRO A 201 -12.92 -0.55 12.52
CA PRO A 201 -11.61 -0.53 13.16
C PRO A 201 -10.92 0.84 13.05
N GLY A 202 -10.40 1.34 14.17
CA GLY A 202 -9.75 2.66 14.24
C GLY A 202 -10.69 3.88 14.33
N ILE A 203 -12.02 3.69 14.30
CA ILE A 203 -13.01 4.76 14.47
C ILE A 203 -13.62 4.68 15.86
N GLY A 204 -13.04 5.44 16.80
CA GLY A 204 -13.57 5.56 18.15
C GLY A 204 -14.75 6.53 18.28
N PRO A 205 -15.34 6.67 19.49
CA PRO A 205 -16.52 7.51 19.75
C PRO A 205 -16.38 8.96 19.30
N HIS A 206 -15.16 9.52 19.38
CA HIS A 206 -14.87 10.89 18.97
C HIS A 206 -14.96 11.07 17.45
N ARG A 207 -14.29 10.20 16.68
CA ARG A 207 -14.32 10.25 15.20
C ARG A 207 -15.71 9.92 14.65
N ALA A 208 -16.39 8.94 15.25
CA ALA A 208 -17.77 8.62 14.90
C ALA A 208 -18.71 9.83 15.10
N LYS A 209 -18.51 10.60 16.18
CA LYS A 209 -19.23 11.86 16.41
C LYS A 209 -18.93 12.90 15.33
N GLN A 210 -17.65 13.13 15.01
CA GLN A 210 -17.25 14.10 13.98
C GLN A 210 -17.86 13.76 12.61
N LEU A 211 -17.80 12.48 12.20
CA LEU A 211 -18.41 12.01 10.95
C LEU A 211 -19.94 12.24 10.95
N ALA A 212 -20.62 11.92 12.05
CA ALA A 212 -22.06 12.16 12.17
C ALA A 212 -22.43 13.65 12.15
N GLU A 213 -21.65 14.51 12.79
CA GLU A 213 -21.83 15.98 12.73
C GLU A 213 -21.52 16.54 11.33
N GLY A 214 -20.60 15.90 10.60
CA GLY A 214 -20.28 16.18 9.19
C GLY A 214 -21.30 15.65 8.17
N GLY A 215 -22.41 15.06 8.62
CA GLY A 215 -23.51 14.61 7.75
C GLY A 215 -23.46 13.13 7.34
N VAL A 216 -22.52 12.35 7.87
CA VAL A 216 -22.44 10.91 7.61
C VAL A 216 -23.30 10.15 8.62
N HIS A 217 -24.50 9.74 8.20
CA HIS A 217 -25.50 9.15 9.10
C HIS A 217 -25.69 7.64 8.94
N SER A 218 -24.86 6.96 8.13
CA SER A 218 -24.92 5.50 7.99
C SER A 218 -23.62 4.93 7.43
N LEU A 219 -23.38 3.64 7.69
CA LEU A 219 -22.27 2.89 7.09
C LEU A 219 -22.34 2.87 5.56
N ALA A 220 -23.55 2.76 4.98
CA ALA A 220 -23.72 2.75 3.52
C ALA A 220 -23.31 4.07 2.89
N ALA A 221 -23.77 5.20 3.46
CA ALA A 221 -23.35 6.53 3.00
C ALA A 221 -21.84 6.75 3.12
N LEU A 222 -21.23 6.21 4.18
CA LEU A 222 -19.78 6.28 4.36
C LEU A 222 -19.03 5.42 3.32
N ALA A 223 -19.48 4.19 3.06
CA ALA A 223 -18.84 3.29 2.10
C ALA A 223 -18.86 3.81 0.65
N ASP A 224 -19.88 4.59 0.29
CA ASP A 224 -20.06 5.20 -1.03
C ASP A 224 -19.35 6.57 -1.16
N ALA A 225 -18.89 7.16 -0.05
CA ALA A 225 -18.22 8.45 -0.05
C ALA A 225 -16.79 8.36 -0.61
N ARG A 226 -16.28 9.49 -1.12
CA ARG A 226 -14.87 9.63 -1.48
C ARG A 226 -14.10 10.19 -0.27
N PRO A 227 -12.89 9.70 0.05
CA PRO A 227 -12.12 10.19 1.18
C PRO A 227 -11.90 11.72 1.18
N VAL A 228 -11.62 12.29 0.00
CA VAL A 228 -11.42 13.74 -0.18
C VAL A 228 -12.64 14.58 0.21
N ASP A 229 -13.86 14.07 0.01
CA ASP A 229 -15.09 14.79 0.35
C ASP A 229 -15.29 14.82 1.88
N LEU A 230 -14.81 13.78 2.58
CA LEU A 230 -14.91 13.66 4.04
C LEU A 230 -13.78 14.40 4.77
N ALA A 231 -12.63 14.60 4.12
CA ALA A 231 -11.49 15.34 4.67
C ALA A 231 -11.81 16.82 4.98
N GLY A 232 -12.95 17.34 4.49
CA GLY A 232 -13.46 18.66 4.85
C GLY A 232 -14.10 18.73 6.25
N ILE A 233 -14.33 17.59 6.92
CA ILE A 233 -14.88 17.53 8.28
C ILE A 233 -13.79 17.85 9.29
N ASP A 234 -14.08 18.75 10.25
CA ASP A 234 -13.10 19.18 11.25
C ASP A 234 -12.53 18.00 12.06
N GLY A 235 -11.20 17.86 12.02
CA GLY A 235 -10.45 16.78 12.67
C GLY A 235 -10.45 15.43 11.94
N ILE A 236 -10.99 15.35 10.72
CA ILE A 236 -10.89 14.17 9.85
C ILE A 236 -9.90 14.48 8.72
N THR A 237 -8.74 13.81 8.72
CA THR A 237 -7.79 13.87 7.60
C THR A 237 -8.22 12.95 6.47
N GLU A 238 -7.64 13.11 5.27
CA GLU A 238 -7.90 12.22 4.14
C GLU A 238 -7.53 10.76 4.44
N ASP A 239 -6.43 10.53 5.17
CA ASP A 239 -6.02 9.20 5.62
C ASP A 239 -7.06 8.56 6.55
N ILE A 240 -7.57 9.32 7.55
CA ILE A 240 -8.63 8.85 8.46
C ILE A 240 -9.93 8.62 7.69
N ALA A 241 -10.26 9.47 6.73
CA ALA A 241 -11.42 9.29 5.86
C ALA A 241 -11.29 8.00 5.04
N THR A 242 -10.09 7.69 4.52
CA THR A 242 -9.81 6.46 3.78
C THR A 242 -9.99 5.24 4.66
N VAL A 243 -9.45 5.26 5.89
CA VAL A 243 -9.70 4.22 6.91
C VAL A 243 -11.19 4.01 7.14
N ALA A 244 -11.96 5.10 7.32
CA ALA A 244 -13.38 5.03 7.60
C ALA A 244 -14.18 4.42 6.42
N VAL A 245 -13.87 4.84 5.19
CA VAL A 245 -14.52 4.34 3.96
C VAL A 245 -14.21 2.86 3.74
N GLU A 246 -12.94 2.45 3.82
CA GLU A 246 -12.55 1.05 3.66
C GLU A 246 -13.18 0.16 4.74
N GLY A 247 -13.11 0.58 5.99
CA GLY A 247 -13.69 -0.19 7.09
C GLY A 247 -15.21 -0.29 7.02
N ALA A 248 -15.92 0.76 6.57
CA ALA A 248 -17.36 0.69 6.33
C ALA A 248 -17.71 -0.35 5.24
N ARG A 249 -16.91 -0.46 4.18
CA ARG A 249 -17.08 -1.49 3.13
C ARG A 249 -16.85 -2.90 3.66
N GLU A 250 -15.91 -3.08 4.58
CA GLU A 250 -15.68 -4.37 5.23
C GLU A 250 -16.85 -4.75 6.15
N VAL A 251 -17.35 -3.84 6.99
CA VAL A 251 -18.50 -4.09 7.88
C VAL A 251 -19.77 -4.43 7.10
N LEU A 252 -20.00 -3.76 5.96
CA LEU A 252 -21.14 -4.05 5.07
C LEU A 252 -20.95 -5.31 4.22
N GLY A 253 -19.78 -5.96 4.26
CA GLY A 253 -19.47 -7.14 3.47
C GLY A 253 -19.28 -6.86 1.97
N HIS A 254 -19.04 -5.60 1.57
CA HIS A 254 -18.65 -5.26 0.20
C HIS A 254 -17.25 -5.79 -0.13
N THR A 255 -16.40 -5.94 0.88
CA THR A 255 -15.05 -6.47 0.79
C THR A 255 -14.78 -7.45 1.93
N VAL A 256 -13.94 -8.46 1.68
CA VAL A 256 -13.48 -9.37 2.74
C VAL A 256 -12.64 -8.58 3.74
N PRO A 257 -12.89 -8.70 5.06
CA PRO A 257 -12.11 -8.01 6.09
C PRO A 257 -10.61 -8.20 5.91
N ALA A 258 -9.83 -7.15 6.15
CA ALA A 258 -8.38 -7.19 5.95
C ALA A 258 -7.69 -8.25 6.82
N SER A 259 -8.19 -8.48 8.02
CA SER A 259 -7.67 -9.49 8.93
C SER A 259 -7.94 -10.91 8.41
N ASP A 260 -9.16 -11.19 7.94
CA ASP A 260 -9.50 -12.44 7.25
C ASP A 260 -8.64 -12.67 6.00
N ARG A 261 -8.42 -11.62 5.20
CA ARG A 261 -7.51 -11.68 4.05
C ARG A 261 -6.11 -12.07 4.51
N LEU A 262 -5.55 -11.41 5.52
CA LEU A 262 -4.23 -11.72 6.05
C LEU A 262 -4.14 -13.14 6.60
N THR A 263 -5.14 -13.60 7.35
CA THR A 263 -5.23 -14.99 7.84
C THR A 263 -5.24 -15.98 6.69
N ASN A 264 -6.03 -15.72 5.65
CA ASN A 264 -6.06 -16.57 4.47
C ASN A 264 -4.71 -16.57 3.72
N GLN A 265 -4.04 -15.43 3.63
CA GLN A 265 -2.78 -15.29 2.90
C GLN A 265 -1.56 -15.84 3.64
N THR A 266 -1.60 -15.86 4.97
CA THR A 266 -0.43 -16.20 5.80
C THR A 266 -0.59 -17.47 6.64
N GLY A 267 -1.83 -17.93 6.84
CA GLY A 267 -2.16 -18.95 7.84
C GLY A 267 -1.97 -18.49 9.28
N VAL A 268 -1.79 -17.20 9.55
CA VAL A 268 -1.66 -16.65 10.91
C VAL A 268 -3.04 -16.25 11.45
N SER A 269 -3.30 -16.54 12.73
CA SER A 269 -4.59 -16.27 13.37
C SER A 269 -4.99 -14.79 13.32
N ASP A 270 -6.29 -14.53 13.23
CA ASP A 270 -6.91 -13.20 13.29
C ASP A 270 -6.51 -12.44 14.57
N ASP A 271 -6.32 -13.14 15.69
CA ASP A 271 -5.91 -12.56 16.99
C ASP A 271 -4.59 -11.76 16.90
N VAL A 272 -3.76 -12.04 15.90
CA VAL A 272 -2.51 -11.30 15.64
C VAL A 272 -2.78 -10.05 14.80
N PHE A 273 -3.62 -10.16 13.78
CA PHE A 273 -3.83 -9.08 12.80
C PHE A 273 -4.86 -8.06 13.25
N SER A 274 -5.94 -8.49 13.90
CA SER A 274 -7.03 -7.60 14.33
C SER A 274 -6.52 -6.46 15.25
N PRO A 275 -5.70 -6.72 16.28
CA PRO A 275 -5.12 -5.63 17.09
C PRO A 275 -4.15 -4.73 16.31
N ALA A 276 -3.35 -5.30 15.41
CA ALA A 276 -2.38 -4.55 14.61
C ALA A 276 -3.07 -3.61 13.62
N LEU A 277 -4.07 -4.11 12.89
CA LEU A 277 -4.89 -3.35 11.96
C LEU A 277 -5.67 -2.24 12.69
N SER A 278 -6.27 -2.54 13.83
CA SER A 278 -6.99 -1.53 14.62
C SER A 278 -6.08 -0.40 15.10
N SER A 279 -4.87 -0.73 15.56
CA SER A 279 -3.86 0.26 15.98
C SER A 279 -3.38 1.14 14.81
N LEU A 280 -3.14 0.54 13.64
CA LEU A 280 -2.74 1.24 12.42
C LEU A 280 -3.87 2.14 11.88
N ALA A 281 -5.10 1.64 11.84
CA ALA A 281 -6.30 2.39 11.48
C ALA A 281 -6.53 3.58 12.43
N ALA A 282 -6.32 3.39 13.73
CA ALA A 282 -6.36 4.48 14.70
C ALA A 282 -5.32 5.58 14.39
N SER A 283 -4.18 5.20 13.80
CA SER A 283 -3.12 6.10 13.34
C SER A 283 -3.36 6.69 11.94
N GLY A 284 -4.48 6.36 11.29
CA GLY A 284 -4.82 6.84 9.95
C GLY A 284 -4.32 5.93 8.82
N VAL A 285 -3.67 4.81 9.10
CA VAL A 285 -3.17 3.92 8.03
C VAL A 285 -4.30 3.00 7.55
N PRO A 286 -4.75 3.10 6.28
CA PRO A 286 -5.81 2.27 5.75
C PRO A 286 -5.37 0.80 5.61
N ALA A 287 -6.35 -0.09 5.56
CA ALA A 287 -6.08 -1.52 5.54
C ALA A 287 -5.40 -1.95 4.23
N SER A 288 -5.73 -1.30 3.11
CA SER A 288 -5.07 -1.48 1.81
C SER A 288 -3.56 -1.19 1.86
N GLU A 289 -3.14 -0.18 2.62
CA GLU A 289 -1.73 0.18 2.83
C GLU A 289 -1.04 -0.74 3.86
N ALA A 290 -1.73 -1.08 4.95
CA ALA A 290 -1.18 -1.89 6.02
C ALA A 290 -0.94 -3.36 5.61
N THR A 291 -1.86 -3.94 4.84
CA THR A 291 -1.92 -5.38 4.55
C THR A 291 -0.61 -5.93 3.95
N PRO A 292 -0.01 -5.35 2.89
CA PRO A 292 1.25 -5.86 2.33
C PRO A 292 2.37 -5.93 3.37
N THR A 293 2.51 -4.90 4.19
CA THR A 293 3.55 -4.82 5.22
C THR A 293 3.31 -5.83 6.34
N LEU A 294 2.07 -5.92 6.85
CA LEU A 294 1.71 -6.89 7.90
C LEU A 294 1.87 -8.33 7.43
N ARG A 295 1.56 -8.62 6.17
CA ARG A 295 1.75 -9.94 5.56
C ARG A 295 3.21 -10.38 5.63
N VAL A 296 4.14 -9.48 5.33
CA VAL A 296 5.58 -9.76 5.37
C VAL A 296 6.12 -9.84 6.81
N LEU A 297 5.61 -8.99 7.71
CA LEU A 297 6.11 -8.93 9.09
C LEU A 297 5.67 -10.12 9.95
N TYR A 298 4.44 -10.60 9.77
CA TYR A 298 3.86 -11.64 10.62
C TYR A 298 3.69 -12.98 9.90
N GLY A 299 3.60 -12.97 8.57
CA GLY A 299 3.41 -14.17 7.77
C GLY A 299 4.70 -14.95 7.51
N PRO A 300 4.59 -16.17 6.96
CA PRO A 300 5.74 -16.88 6.43
C PRO A 300 6.32 -16.11 5.23
N THR A 301 7.63 -16.22 5.08
CA THR A 301 8.39 -15.68 3.97
C THR A 301 8.63 -16.75 2.90
N VAL A 302 9.12 -16.36 1.71
CA VAL A 302 9.54 -17.34 0.69
C VAL A 302 10.65 -18.28 1.15
N ALA A 303 11.44 -17.90 2.17
CA ALA A 303 12.48 -18.76 2.73
C ALA A 303 11.91 -19.88 3.61
N ASP A 304 10.65 -19.78 4.05
CA ASP A 304 9.98 -20.80 4.85
C ASP A 304 9.36 -21.93 3.99
N ILE A 305 9.43 -21.82 2.66
CA ILE A 305 8.92 -22.83 1.73
C ILE A 305 9.94 -23.97 1.65
N ASP A 306 9.55 -25.18 2.03
CA ASP A 306 10.45 -26.34 2.12
C ASP A 306 11.23 -26.65 0.81
N ALA A 307 10.62 -26.38 -0.35
CA ALA A 307 11.25 -26.58 -1.67
C ALA A 307 12.18 -25.43 -2.11
N VAL A 308 12.29 -24.35 -1.34
CA VAL A 308 13.10 -23.17 -1.69
C VAL A 308 14.43 -23.23 -0.96
N SER A 309 15.53 -23.32 -1.71
CA SER A 309 16.87 -23.12 -1.14
C SER A 309 17.11 -21.64 -0.79
N GLY A 310 18.04 -21.37 0.13
CA GLY A 310 18.38 -19.98 0.51
C GLY A 310 18.80 -19.09 -0.67
N GLN A 311 19.44 -19.66 -1.70
CA GLN A 311 19.80 -18.93 -2.91
C GLN A 311 18.57 -18.59 -3.76
N GLN A 312 17.63 -19.52 -3.91
CA GLN A 312 16.36 -19.27 -4.60
C GLN A 312 15.50 -18.27 -3.83
N ALA A 313 15.47 -18.33 -2.50
CA ALA A 313 14.75 -17.37 -1.66
C ALA A 313 15.24 -15.94 -1.93
N TYR A 314 16.56 -15.73 -2.03
CA TYR A 314 17.13 -14.43 -2.39
C TYR A 314 16.64 -13.93 -3.76
N PHE A 315 16.68 -14.78 -4.80
CA PHE A 315 16.24 -14.38 -6.13
C PHE A 315 14.73 -14.19 -6.25
N LEU A 316 13.93 -14.96 -5.51
CA LEU A 316 12.48 -14.77 -5.39
C LEU A 316 12.16 -13.44 -4.70
N TRP A 317 12.83 -13.14 -3.58
CA TRP A 317 12.66 -11.88 -2.85
C TRP A 317 12.98 -10.67 -3.71
N GLU A 318 14.13 -10.68 -4.40
CA GLU A 318 14.51 -9.63 -5.34
C GLU A 318 13.50 -9.48 -6.49
N ALA A 319 12.74 -10.54 -6.83
CA ALA A 319 11.71 -10.50 -7.88
C ALA A 319 10.38 -9.94 -7.36
N GLY A 320 10.30 -9.61 -6.07
CA GLY A 320 9.08 -9.13 -5.42
C GLY A 320 8.23 -10.26 -4.82
N TYR A 321 8.65 -11.51 -4.91
CA TYR A 321 7.98 -12.62 -4.22
C TYR A 321 8.53 -12.73 -2.81
N GLN A 322 7.83 -12.13 -1.85
CA GLN A 322 8.31 -12.04 -0.46
C GLN A 322 7.69 -13.12 0.43
N THR A 323 6.50 -13.60 0.05
CA THR A 323 5.70 -14.55 0.83
C THR A 323 5.22 -15.74 -0.02
N PRO A 324 4.82 -16.87 0.60
CA PRO A 324 4.22 -18.00 -0.10
C PRO A 324 2.98 -17.62 -0.90
N HIS A 325 2.21 -16.63 -0.45
CA HIS A 325 1.05 -16.12 -1.18
C HIS A 325 1.46 -15.50 -2.53
N ASP A 326 2.52 -14.68 -2.54
CA ASP A 326 3.00 -14.05 -3.78
C ASP A 326 3.44 -15.10 -4.82
N VAL A 327 4.03 -16.21 -4.34
CA VAL A 327 4.42 -17.36 -5.18
C VAL A 327 3.20 -18.10 -5.75
N LEU A 328 2.10 -18.18 -5.00
CA LEU A 328 0.87 -18.82 -5.46
C LEU A 328 0.07 -17.97 -6.46
N GLU A 329 0.12 -16.64 -6.32
CA GLU A 329 -0.49 -15.73 -7.30
C GLU A 329 0.30 -15.64 -8.60
N ALA A 330 1.61 -15.92 -8.55
CA ALA A 330 2.46 -15.97 -9.73
C ALA A 330 2.05 -17.11 -10.68
N SER A 331 2.00 -16.84 -11.97
CA SER A 331 1.90 -17.87 -13.00
C SER A 331 3.17 -18.74 -13.04
N PRO A 332 3.10 -19.99 -13.53
CA PRO A 332 4.29 -20.82 -13.68
C PRO A 332 5.38 -20.14 -14.54
N SER A 333 5.00 -19.42 -15.59
CA SER A 333 5.93 -18.65 -16.42
C SER A 333 6.65 -17.53 -15.67
N GLU A 334 5.94 -16.84 -14.76
CA GLU A 334 6.52 -15.77 -13.94
C GLU A 334 7.62 -16.28 -13.02
N LEU A 335 7.40 -17.45 -12.43
CA LEU A 335 8.38 -18.07 -11.56
C LEU A 335 9.57 -18.59 -12.36
N THR A 336 9.37 -19.09 -13.59
CA THR A 336 10.49 -19.54 -14.44
C THR A 336 11.42 -18.42 -14.92
N ASP A 337 10.95 -17.18 -14.89
CA ASP A 337 11.78 -16.01 -15.21
C ASP A 337 12.74 -15.66 -14.05
N VAL A 338 12.51 -16.21 -12.85
CA VAL A 338 13.39 -16.01 -11.70
C VAL A 338 14.65 -16.86 -11.85
N TYR A 339 15.81 -16.22 -11.70
CA TYR A 339 17.10 -16.91 -11.82
C TYR A 339 17.17 -18.10 -10.85
N GLN A 340 17.55 -19.28 -11.38
CA GLN A 340 17.58 -20.58 -10.70
C GLN A 340 16.23 -21.21 -10.33
N VAL A 341 15.13 -20.70 -10.89
CA VAL A 341 13.82 -21.33 -10.78
C VAL A 341 13.45 -21.90 -12.16
N GLY A 342 13.72 -23.18 -12.38
CA GLY A 342 13.30 -23.88 -13.60
C GLY A 342 11.80 -24.21 -13.60
N SER A 343 11.25 -24.70 -14.71
CA SER A 343 9.82 -25.07 -14.79
C SER A 343 9.39 -26.12 -13.77
N THR A 344 10.20 -27.17 -13.59
CA THR A 344 9.96 -28.20 -12.57
C THR A 344 10.02 -27.60 -11.17
N THR A 345 11.07 -26.80 -10.89
CA THR A 345 11.27 -26.16 -9.59
C THR A 345 10.16 -25.16 -9.26
N ALA A 346 9.67 -24.40 -10.24
CA ALA A 346 8.54 -23.50 -10.07
C ALA A 346 7.29 -24.25 -9.58
N ALA A 347 6.96 -25.38 -10.23
CA ALA A 347 5.82 -26.20 -9.83
C ALA A 347 5.97 -26.77 -8.41
N GLU A 348 7.16 -27.30 -8.08
CA GLU A 348 7.47 -27.83 -6.74
C GLU A 348 7.38 -26.75 -5.64
N ILE A 349 7.89 -25.55 -5.93
CA ILE A 349 7.82 -24.39 -5.04
C ILE A 349 6.36 -23.97 -4.80
N GLN A 350 5.53 -23.93 -5.85
CA GLN A 350 4.10 -23.60 -5.70
C GLN A 350 3.32 -24.64 -4.90
N GLU A 351 3.59 -25.92 -5.13
CA GLU A 351 2.97 -27.00 -4.36
C GLU A 351 3.37 -26.95 -2.87
N SER A 352 4.65 -26.70 -2.61
CA SER A 352 5.18 -26.56 -1.25
C SER A 352 4.67 -25.28 -0.55
N ALA A 353 4.53 -24.18 -1.27
CA ALA A 353 3.92 -22.94 -0.77
C ALA A 353 2.46 -23.15 -0.35
N ARG A 354 1.68 -23.87 -1.16
CA ARG A 354 0.29 -24.25 -0.83
C ARG A 354 0.23 -25.10 0.43
N SER A 355 1.06 -26.14 0.48
CA SER A 355 1.13 -27.07 1.62
C SER A 355 1.56 -26.37 2.92
N LEU A 356 2.44 -25.35 2.82
CA LEU A 356 2.84 -24.54 3.96
C LEU A 356 1.67 -23.71 4.52
N LEU A 357 0.85 -23.11 3.66
CA LEU A 357 -0.31 -22.32 4.09
C LEU A 357 -1.44 -23.19 4.63
N GLU A 358 -1.68 -24.37 4.05
CA GLU A 358 -2.68 -25.33 4.53
C GLU A 358 -2.32 -25.85 5.93
N ARG A 359 -1.07 -26.26 6.16
CA ARG A 359 -0.58 -26.74 7.47
C ARG A 359 -0.71 -25.75 8.62
N ARG A 360 -0.78 -24.45 8.32
CA ARG A 360 -0.92 -23.40 9.34
C ARG A 360 -2.37 -23.06 9.68
N ARG A 361 -3.32 -23.51 8.85
CA ARG A 361 -4.75 -23.31 9.10
C ARG A 361 -5.35 -24.38 10.00
N ASP A 362 -4.74 -25.56 10.03
CA ASP A 362 -5.06 -26.67 10.94
C ASP A 362 -4.38 -26.48 12.31
#